data_AF-A0A820HE62-F1
#
_entry.id   AF-A0A820HE62-F1
#
_cell.length_a   1.000
_cell.length_b   1.000
_cell.length_c   1.000
_cell.angle_alpha   90.00
_cell.angle_beta   90.00
_cell.angle_gamma   90.00
#
_symmetry.space_group_name_H-M   'P 1'
#
loop_
_entity.id
_entity.type
_entity.pdbx_description
1 polymer ?
#
loop_
_entity_poly.entity_id
_entity_poly.type
_entity_poly.pdbx_seq_one_letter_code
_entity_poly.pdbx_strand_id
1 'polypeptide(L)'
;MTTAGKMGKTICTICNEQRITYFCKGCSKEYCFSDLTKHRVILSEQFDILAHDFNRFREKLINEKEDSEQRVLIQQVNRWEEVSIEKIKKTAQECRRILLEHTDENIMKTEKKLNRLMDDLEPLRQKDEWYETDLANLKEKLQSMKQELAAPQNISIQQDSGTFIKNISVSISPGTQVTVRWASNGVTIAGGHGSGHALNQLYLPLGLHINDDDTIFIADFANDRIVKWKIGDNIGEVIIGSHGRGKQMNQLDRPFDVIFDNETDSLIISDGDNRRVMRWLLRNDTMYGEIILDNIDCYGLAIDDQRYIYVSDIEKNEVRRYRVGDINSKLVAGGNGQGMRLNQLNRPTYVFVDQDHSVYVSDRDNHRVIKWAKDANEGILVAGGRGYGNGLGQLSYPRGVIVDSLGTVYVADEENHRVMRWHKGAIQGDVLFGGNGKGQGPNQLHWPHGLSVDRHQHFYVVDYGNDRVQRYSIEANMENVTLPFLSIK
;
A
#
# COMPACT_ATOMS: atom_id res chain seq x y z
N MET A 1 45.17 -42.41 17.87
CA MET A 1 45.51 -43.69 18.55
C MET A 1 44.23 -44.49 18.72
N THR A 2 44.12 -45.57 17.95
CA THR A 2 42.95 -46.45 17.81
C THR A 2 42.99 -47.54 18.87
N THR A 3 42.08 -47.50 19.85
CA THR A 3 41.77 -48.64 20.71
C THR A 3 40.81 -49.56 19.96
N ALA A 4 41.33 -50.71 19.52
CA ALA A 4 40.54 -51.79 18.96
C ALA A 4 39.73 -52.48 20.08
N GLY A 5 38.41 -52.31 20.05
CA GLY A 5 37.47 -52.95 20.97
C GLY A 5 36.42 -53.75 20.20
N LYS A 6 36.41 -55.07 20.42
CA LYS A 6 35.36 -56.09 20.15
C LYS A 6 34.55 -55.95 18.84
N MET A 7 34.85 -56.82 17.88
CA MET A 7 34.06 -57.03 16.66
C MET A 7 32.72 -57.73 16.97
N GLY A 8 31.67 -56.95 17.25
CA GLY A 8 30.27 -57.37 17.18
C GLY A 8 29.55 -56.61 16.05
N LYS A 9 28.65 -57.27 15.31
CA LYS A 9 27.82 -56.57 14.31
C LYS A 9 26.65 -55.86 15.00
N THR A 10 26.54 -54.56 14.78
CA THR A 10 25.52 -53.66 15.32
C THR A 10 24.78 -52.95 14.18
N ILE A 11 23.66 -52.29 14.47
CA ILE A 11 22.81 -51.66 13.43
C ILE A 11 23.33 -50.25 13.15
N CYS A 12 23.57 -49.93 11.86
CA CYS A 12 23.94 -48.58 11.46
C CYS A 12 22.75 -47.62 11.52
N THR A 13 22.94 -46.44 12.11
CA THR A 13 21.89 -45.44 12.29
C THR A 13 21.33 -44.85 10.97
N ILE A 14 22.09 -44.89 9.87
CA ILE A 14 21.67 -44.31 8.58
C ILE A 14 21.09 -45.38 7.66
N CYS A 15 21.83 -46.45 7.36
CA CYS A 15 21.35 -47.48 6.43
C CYS A 15 20.48 -48.56 7.10
N ASN A 16 20.40 -48.59 8.43
CA ASN A 16 19.64 -49.56 9.23
C ASN A 16 20.01 -51.04 9.01
N GLU A 17 21.22 -51.31 8.51
CA GLU A 17 21.73 -52.66 8.28
C GLU A 17 22.63 -53.12 9.43
N GLN A 18 22.61 -54.43 9.72
CA GLN A 18 23.43 -55.05 10.75
C GLN A 18 24.84 -55.37 10.22
N ARG A 19 25.81 -54.52 10.55
CA ARG A 19 27.19 -54.57 10.02
C ARG A 19 28.20 -54.17 11.11
N ILE A 20 29.48 -54.13 10.77
CA ILE A 20 30.49 -53.55 11.68
C ILE A 20 30.25 -52.03 11.71
N THR A 21 29.96 -51.50 12.89
CA THR A 21 29.73 -50.06 13.08
C THR A 21 30.80 -49.44 13.97
N TYR A 22 30.86 -48.11 13.93
CA TYR A 22 31.79 -47.27 14.63
C TYR A 22 31.00 -46.20 15.38
N PHE A 23 31.30 -46.05 16.66
CA PHE A 23 30.67 -45.06 17.52
C PHE A 23 31.16 -43.64 17.23
N CYS A 24 30.24 -42.73 16.93
CA CYS A 24 30.53 -41.30 16.86
C CYS A 24 30.28 -40.65 18.23
N LYS A 25 31.36 -40.21 18.90
CA LYS A 25 31.27 -39.54 20.21
C LYS A 25 30.45 -38.24 20.19
N GLY A 26 30.42 -37.54 19.04
CA GLY A 26 29.74 -36.25 18.92
C GLY A 26 28.21 -36.34 18.97
N CYS A 27 27.64 -37.36 18.34
CA CYS A 27 26.18 -37.57 18.29
C CYS A 27 25.71 -38.84 19.02
N SER A 28 26.62 -39.55 19.69
CA SER A 28 26.38 -40.79 20.44
C SER A 28 25.66 -41.88 19.65
N LYS A 29 25.93 -41.98 18.35
CA LYS A 29 25.30 -42.91 17.40
C LYS A 29 26.32 -43.83 16.73
N GLU A 30 25.86 -44.99 16.28
CA GLU A 30 26.64 -46.03 15.59
C GLU A 30 26.49 -45.92 14.06
N TYR A 31 27.60 -45.93 13.32
CA TYR A 31 27.60 -45.80 11.86
C TYR A 31 28.46 -46.87 11.20
N CYS A 32 28.05 -47.38 10.04
CA CYS A 32 28.97 -48.15 9.20
C CYS A 32 30.07 -47.21 8.66
N PHE A 33 31.19 -47.78 8.20
CA PHE A 33 32.35 -46.96 7.78
C PHE A 33 32.02 -45.91 6.71
N SER A 34 31.24 -46.28 5.68
CA SER A 34 30.84 -45.36 4.61
C SER A 34 29.97 -44.21 5.12
N ASP A 35 28.99 -44.52 5.97
CA ASP A 35 28.05 -43.53 6.48
C ASP A 35 28.67 -42.65 7.56
N LEU A 36 29.62 -43.17 8.35
CA LEU A 36 30.42 -42.35 9.26
C LEU A 36 31.26 -41.33 8.50
N THR A 37 31.78 -41.73 7.33
CA THR A 37 32.57 -40.86 6.47
C THR A 37 31.69 -39.76 5.88
N LYS A 38 30.51 -40.11 5.34
CA LYS A 38 29.52 -39.12 4.86
C LYS A 38 29.05 -38.18 5.97
N HIS A 39 28.76 -38.70 7.16
CA HIS A 39 28.35 -37.89 8.31
C HIS A 39 29.42 -36.85 8.68
N ARG A 40 30.70 -37.22 8.62
CA ARG A 40 31.82 -36.28 8.86
C ARG A 40 31.99 -35.25 7.75
N VAL A 41 31.78 -35.63 6.49
CA VAL A 41 31.81 -34.70 5.35
C VAL A 41 30.71 -33.65 5.49
N ILE A 42 29.47 -34.05 5.79
CA ILE A 42 28.35 -33.12 6.01
C ILE A 42 28.64 -32.15 7.16
N LEU A 43 29.23 -32.64 8.26
CA LEU A 43 29.63 -31.76 9.37
C LEU A 43 30.74 -30.78 8.95
N SER A 44 31.70 -31.22 8.13
CA SER A 44 32.74 -30.35 7.57
C SER A 44 32.14 -29.24 6.72
N GLU A 45 31.21 -29.57 5.82
CA GLU A 45 30.51 -28.58 4.98
C GLU A 45 29.73 -27.57 5.83
N GLN A 46 29.09 -28.01 6.91
CA GLN A 46 28.41 -27.11 7.85
C GLN A 46 29.38 -26.16 8.58
N PHE A 47 30.57 -26.65 8.96
CA PHE A 47 31.61 -25.80 9.54
C PHE A 47 32.16 -24.79 8.53
N ASP A 48 32.28 -25.18 7.25
CA ASP A 48 32.74 -24.29 6.19
C ASP A 48 31.71 -23.18 5.90
N ILE A 49 30.41 -23.51 5.91
CA ILE A 49 29.31 -22.52 5.83
C ILE A 49 29.39 -21.55 7.01
N LEU A 50 29.53 -22.06 8.24
CA LEU A 50 29.62 -21.23 9.44
C LEU A 50 30.86 -20.32 9.42
N ALA A 51 32.00 -20.83 8.92
CA ALA A 51 33.21 -20.04 8.75
C ALA A 51 33.01 -18.92 7.71
N HIS A 52 32.29 -19.20 6.62
CA HIS A 52 31.92 -18.18 5.64
C HIS A 52 31.02 -17.10 6.26
N ASP A 53 30.02 -17.48 7.05
CA ASP A 53 29.14 -16.54 7.76
C ASP A 53 29.89 -15.69 8.79
N PHE A 54 30.84 -16.28 9.52
CA PHE A 54 31.71 -15.53 10.43
C PHE A 54 32.60 -14.53 9.70
N ASN A 55 33.14 -14.89 8.53
CA ASN A 55 33.93 -13.98 7.72
C ASN A 55 33.08 -12.83 7.20
N ARG A 56 31.87 -13.10 6.70
CA ARG A 56 30.91 -12.08 6.26
C ARG A 56 30.51 -11.15 7.41
N PHE A 57 30.26 -11.70 8.60
CA PHE A 57 29.95 -10.90 9.79
C PHE A 57 31.13 -10.03 10.20
N ARG A 58 32.36 -10.57 10.16
CA ARG A 58 33.59 -9.83 10.47
C ARG A 58 33.84 -8.70 9.47
N GLU A 59 33.64 -8.93 8.17
CA GLU A 59 33.69 -7.88 7.14
C GLU A 59 32.66 -6.78 7.41
N LYS A 60 31.42 -7.15 7.75
CA LYS A 60 30.39 -6.17 8.13
C LYS A 60 30.80 -5.34 9.35
N LEU A 61 31.42 -5.98 10.34
CA LEU A 61 31.92 -5.33 11.56
C LEU A 61 33.12 -4.41 11.29
N ILE A 62 33.96 -4.75 10.32
CA ILE A 62 35.08 -3.91 9.85
C ILE A 62 34.50 -2.70 9.11
N ASN A 63 33.57 -2.89 8.18
CA ASN A 63 32.92 -1.80 7.46
C ASN A 63 32.20 -0.82 8.41
N GLU A 64 31.52 -1.31 9.45
CA GLU A 64 30.90 -0.45 10.48
C GLU A 64 31.92 0.30 11.37
N LYS A 65 33.15 -0.21 11.48
CA LYS A 65 34.24 0.41 12.25
C LYS A 65 35.04 1.42 11.45
N GLU A 66 35.27 1.17 10.17
CA GLU A 66 36.17 1.95 9.32
C GLU A 66 35.48 3.14 8.66
N ASP A 67 34.17 3.07 8.40
CA ASP A 67 33.43 4.15 7.75
C ASP A 67 32.18 4.53 8.56
N SER A 68 32.31 5.62 9.32
CA SER A 68 31.21 6.14 10.13
C SER A 68 30.02 6.62 9.29
N GLU A 69 30.23 7.03 8.03
CA GLU A 69 29.17 7.52 7.14
C GLU A 69 28.41 6.38 6.45
N GLN A 70 29.03 5.20 6.29
CA GLN A 70 28.36 4.00 5.76
C GLN A 70 27.56 3.20 6.79
N ARG A 71 27.60 3.59 8.07
CA ARG A 71 26.75 2.96 9.09
C ARG A 71 25.30 3.10 8.67
N VAL A 72 24.56 2.00 8.69
CA VAL A 72 23.16 1.94 8.24
C VAL A 72 22.29 3.04 8.86
N LEU A 73 22.50 3.34 10.15
CA LEU A 73 21.77 4.41 10.84
C LEU A 73 22.18 5.82 10.37
N ILE A 74 23.44 6.04 10.01
CA ILE A 74 23.93 7.32 9.47
C ILE A 74 23.45 7.50 8.03
N GLN A 75 23.51 6.45 7.20
CA GLN A 75 22.89 6.47 5.86
C GLN A 75 21.39 6.75 5.92
N GLN A 76 20.71 6.22 6.94
CA GLN A 76 19.29 6.49 7.17
C GLN A 76 19.05 7.96 7.56
N VAL A 77 19.89 8.55 8.41
CA VAL A 77 19.84 9.98 8.75
C VAL A 77 20.13 10.86 7.53
N ASN A 78 21.17 10.55 6.75
CA ASN A 78 21.52 11.27 5.53
C ASN A 78 20.38 11.24 4.52
N ARG A 79 19.74 10.07 4.34
CA ARG A 79 18.57 9.93 3.46
C ARG A 79 17.38 10.73 3.98
N TRP A 80 17.15 10.78 5.30
CA TRP A 80 16.11 11.62 5.89
C TRP A 80 16.39 13.10 5.68
N GLU A 81 17.65 13.52 5.81
CA GLU A 81 18.10 14.89 5.56
C GLU A 81 17.86 15.29 4.10
N GLU A 82 18.33 14.49 3.13
CA GLU A 82 18.14 14.75 1.69
C GLU A 82 16.67 14.88 1.31
N VAL A 83 15.83 13.94 1.76
CA VAL A 83 14.39 13.96 1.50
C VAL A 83 13.72 15.19 2.13
N SER A 84 14.17 15.59 3.33
CA SER A 84 13.63 16.76 4.02
C SER A 84 14.02 18.06 3.33
N ILE A 85 15.28 18.19 2.91
CA ILE A 85 15.78 19.35 2.14
C ILE A 85 15.02 19.47 0.82
N GLU A 86 14.80 18.36 0.11
CA GLU A 86 14.10 18.38 -1.17
C GLU A 86 12.63 18.79 -1.00
N LYS A 87 11.96 18.31 0.06
CA LYS A 87 10.61 18.79 0.41
C LYS A 87 10.59 20.29 0.70
N ILE A 88 11.53 20.79 1.51
CA ILE A 88 11.65 22.21 1.83
C ILE A 88 11.88 23.04 0.56
N LYS A 89 12.76 22.59 -0.35
CA LYS A 89 13.02 23.26 -1.63
C LYS A 89 11.77 23.33 -2.50
N LYS A 90 11.04 22.22 -2.64
CA LYS A 90 9.79 22.18 -3.41
C LYS A 90 8.74 23.10 -2.81
N THR A 91 8.54 23.06 -1.49
CA THR A 91 7.64 23.97 -0.79
C THR A 91 8.03 25.43 -1.03
N ALA A 92 9.31 25.77 -0.93
CA ALA A 92 9.78 27.14 -1.16
C ALA A 92 9.63 27.59 -2.64
N GLN A 93 9.83 26.67 -3.60
CA GLN A 93 9.58 26.94 -5.02
C GLN A 93 8.10 27.22 -5.28
N GLU A 94 7.23 26.43 -4.67
CA GLU A 94 5.79 26.59 -4.81
C GLU A 94 5.29 27.89 -4.17
N CYS A 95 5.78 28.23 -2.97
CA CYS A 95 5.47 29.54 -2.37
C CYS A 95 5.89 30.70 -3.28
N ARG A 96 7.05 30.61 -3.94
CA ARG A 96 7.49 31.62 -4.91
C ARG A 96 6.58 31.69 -6.13
N ARG A 97 6.15 30.55 -6.68
CA ARG A 97 5.24 30.48 -7.82
C ARG A 97 3.91 31.16 -7.50
N ILE A 98 3.32 30.83 -6.35
CA ILE A 98 2.05 31.42 -5.89
C ILE A 98 2.18 32.93 -5.68
N LEU A 99 3.28 33.38 -5.09
CA LEU A 99 3.55 34.82 -4.92
C LEU A 99 3.61 35.52 -6.28
N LEU A 100 4.34 34.96 -7.25
CA LEU A 100 4.48 35.52 -8.59
C LEU A 100 3.13 35.62 -9.30
N GLU A 101 2.35 34.54 -9.32
CA GLU A 101 1.02 34.53 -9.96
C GLU A 101 0.08 35.58 -9.34
N HIS A 102 0.08 35.69 -8.02
CA HIS A 102 -0.76 36.67 -7.34
C HIS A 102 -0.29 38.10 -7.57
N THR A 103 1.02 38.35 -7.60
CA THR A 103 1.55 39.66 -7.96
C THR A 103 1.27 40.02 -9.41
N ASP A 104 1.39 39.08 -10.34
CA ASP A 104 1.14 39.29 -11.76
C ASP A 104 -0.33 39.61 -12.03
N GLU A 105 -1.26 38.90 -11.38
CA GLU A 105 -2.69 39.24 -11.46
C GLU A 105 -2.99 40.63 -10.91
N ASN A 106 -2.38 41.02 -9.79
CA ASN A 106 -2.57 42.34 -9.20
C ASN A 106 -1.97 43.44 -10.08
N ILE A 107 -0.82 43.19 -10.71
CA ILE A 107 -0.20 44.08 -11.71
C ILE A 107 -1.15 44.23 -12.90
N MET A 108 -1.67 43.15 -13.47
CA MET A 108 -2.63 43.20 -14.59
C MET A 108 -3.92 43.94 -14.24
N LYS A 109 -4.46 43.75 -13.03
CA LYS A 109 -5.65 44.49 -12.54
C LYS A 109 -5.34 45.98 -12.40
N THR A 110 -4.17 46.32 -11.88
CA THR A 110 -3.73 47.72 -11.72
C THR A 110 -3.49 48.39 -13.06
N GLU A 111 -2.90 47.67 -14.03
CA GLU A 111 -2.71 48.14 -15.40
C GLU A 111 -4.06 48.41 -16.09
N LYS A 112 -5.05 47.52 -15.95
CA LYS A 112 -6.41 47.77 -16.47
C LYS A 112 -7.07 48.98 -15.82
N LYS A 113 -6.92 49.18 -14.51
CA LYS A 113 -7.40 50.39 -13.82
C LYS A 113 -6.72 51.65 -14.37
N LEU A 114 -5.41 51.57 -14.65
CA LEU A 114 -4.62 52.70 -15.14
C LEU A 114 -5.04 53.09 -16.56
N ASN A 115 -5.23 52.10 -17.43
CA ASN A 115 -5.70 52.33 -18.80
C ASN A 115 -7.09 52.99 -18.81
N ARG A 116 -8.03 52.54 -17.96
CA ARG A 116 -9.33 53.22 -17.82
C ARG A 116 -9.19 54.66 -17.34
N LEU A 117 -8.30 54.92 -16.37
CA LEU A 117 -8.04 56.27 -15.88
C LEU A 117 -7.43 57.17 -16.96
N MET A 118 -6.61 56.60 -17.86
CA MET A 118 -6.09 57.29 -19.04
C MET A 118 -7.18 57.57 -20.09
N ASP A 119 -8.08 56.61 -20.32
CA ASP A 119 -9.23 56.80 -21.21
C ASP A 119 -10.17 57.91 -20.69
N ASP A 120 -10.39 57.97 -19.38
CA ASP A 120 -11.18 59.03 -18.72
C ASP A 120 -10.52 60.43 -18.84
N LEU A 121 -9.18 60.48 -18.96
CA LEU A 121 -8.42 61.73 -19.09
C LEU A 121 -8.56 62.36 -20.48
N GLU A 122 -8.67 61.56 -21.53
CA GLU A 122 -8.68 62.03 -22.92
C GLU A 122 -9.85 62.97 -23.26
N PRO A 123 -11.13 62.69 -22.88
CA PRO A 123 -12.23 63.63 -23.10
C PRO A 123 -12.16 64.88 -22.21
N LEU A 124 -11.51 64.81 -21.05
CA LEU A 124 -11.31 65.98 -20.17
C LEU A 124 -10.29 66.97 -20.76
N ARG A 125 -9.30 66.48 -21.54
CA ARG A 125 -8.33 67.35 -22.24
C ARG A 125 -8.92 68.14 -23.39
N GLN A 126 -10.07 67.71 -23.92
CA GLN A 126 -10.75 68.34 -25.07
C GLN A 126 -11.80 69.38 -24.67
N LYS A 127 -12.02 69.61 -23.36
CA LYS A 127 -12.95 70.62 -22.85
C LYS A 127 -12.24 71.98 -22.66
N ASP A 128 -12.96 73.06 -23.01
CA ASP A 128 -12.47 74.44 -22.90
C ASP A 128 -12.49 75.00 -21.46
N GLU A 129 -13.16 74.32 -20.52
CA GLU A 129 -13.18 74.64 -19.09
C GLU A 129 -12.61 73.48 -18.26
N TRP A 130 -11.57 73.75 -17.46
CA TRP A 130 -10.94 72.78 -16.58
C TRP A 130 -11.42 72.97 -15.14
N TYR A 131 -11.99 71.93 -14.53
CA TYR A 131 -12.34 71.94 -13.11
C TYR A 131 -11.19 71.40 -12.26
N GLU A 132 -10.62 72.22 -11.37
CA GLU A 132 -9.53 71.83 -10.46
C GLU A 132 -9.88 70.59 -9.61
N THR A 133 -11.17 70.41 -9.33
CA THR A 133 -11.73 69.27 -8.59
C THR A 133 -11.58 67.94 -9.33
N ASP A 134 -11.71 67.93 -10.66
CA ASP A 134 -11.55 66.72 -11.47
C ASP A 134 -10.08 66.27 -11.51
N LEU A 135 -9.16 67.24 -11.65
CA LEU A 135 -7.73 66.97 -11.62
C LEU A 135 -7.27 66.48 -10.23
N ALA A 136 -7.83 67.03 -9.15
CA ALA A 136 -7.55 66.57 -7.79
C ALA A 136 -8.02 65.11 -7.59
N ASN A 137 -9.22 64.77 -8.05
CA ASN A 137 -9.78 63.42 -7.96
C ASN A 137 -8.94 62.40 -8.76
N LEU A 138 -8.50 62.74 -9.98
CA LEU A 138 -7.63 61.88 -10.78
C LEU A 138 -6.26 61.66 -10.12
N LYS A 139 -5.67 62.70 -9.52
CA LYS A 139 -4.42 62.60 -8.76
C LYS A 139 -4.58 61.72 -7.53
N GLU A 140 -5.69 61.83 -6.81
CA GLU A 140 -5.99 61.01 -5.63
C GLU A 140 -6.15 59.53 -6.02
N LYS A 141 -6.90 59.23 -7.08
CA LYS A 141 -7.03 57.86 -7.62
C LYS A 141 -5.68 57.27 -8.04
N LEU A 142 -4.85 58.03 -8.76
CA LEU A 142 -3.52 57.59 -9.17
C LEU A 142 -2.61 57.35 -7.95
N GLN A 143 -2.69 58.20 -6.93
CA GLN A 143 -1.91 58.05 -5.70
C GLN A 143 -2.35 56.83 -4.88
N SER A 144 -3.65 56.55 -4.80
CA SER A 144 -4.20 55.33 -4.20
C SER A 144 -3.69 54.08 -4.93
N MET A 145 -3.67 54.08 -6.27
CA MET A 145 -3.16 52.96 -7.06
C MET A 145 -1.65 52.75 -6.88
N LYS A 146 -0.86 53.82 -6.75
CA LYS A 146 0.58 53.72 -6.44
C LYS A 146 0.82 53.11 -5.06
N GLN A 147 0.00 53.44 -4.08
CA GLN A 147 0.07 52.84 -2.75
C GLN A 147 -0.33 51.36 -2.76
N GLU A 148 -1.38 50.99 -3.51
CA GLU A 148 -1.80 49.58 -3.71
C GLU A 148 -0.68 48.74 -4.36
N LEU A 149 0.08 49.31 -5.31
CA LEU A 149 1.17 48.62 -6.01
C LEU A 149 2.45 48.49 -5.14
N ALA A 150 2.76 49.49 -4.32
CA ALA A 150 3.96 49.53 -3.49
C ALA A 150 3.84 48.69 -2.20
N ALA A 151 2.63 48.51 -1.69
CA ALA A 151 2.34 47.72 -0.49
C ALA A 151 0.99 47.00 -0.68
N PRO A 152 0.95 45.87 -1.42
CA PRO A 152 -0.28 45.11 -1.56
C PRO A 152 -0.74 44.69 -0.16
N GLN A 153 -1.90 45.19 0.28
CA GLN A 153 -2.37 45.10 1.67
C GLN A 153 -2.60 43.66 2.19
N ASN A 154 -2.35 42.65 1.35
CA ASN A 154 -2.77 41.27 1.54
C ASN A 154 -1.62 40.26 1.65
N ILE A 155 -0.36 40.71 1.74
CA ILE A 155 0.80 39.79 1.78
C ILE A 155 1.66 40.10 3.01
N SER A 156 1.66 39.18 3.99
CA SER A 156 2.63 39.19 5.10
C SER A 156 3.49 37.93 5.02
N ILE A 157 4.82 38.12 5.08
CA ILE A 157 5.82 37.05 5.11
C ILE A 157 6.37 36.98 6.54
N GLN A 158 6.17 35.84 7.21
CA GLN A 158 6.76 35.58 8.52
C GLN A 158 7.66 34.35 8.47
N GLN A 159 8.77 34.43 9.21
CA GLN A 159 9.72 33.36 9.44
C GLN A 159 9.73 33.07 10.95
N ASP A 160 9.63 31.80 11.34
CA ASP A 160 9.73 31.41 12.75
C ASP A 160 11.10 31.82 13.32
N SER A 161 11.12 32.27 14.58
CA SER A 161 12.29 32.79 15.30
C SER A 161 13.27 31.71 15.80
N GLY A 162 13.35 30.56 15.11
CA GLY A 162 14.26 29.46 15.39
C GLY A 162 15.39 29.33 14.36
N THR A 163 16.49 28.68 14.74
CA THR A 163 17.68 28.46 13.89
C THR A 163 17.44 27.56 12.65
N PHE A 164 16.23 27.01 12.50
CA PHE A 164 15.78 26.25 11.35
C PHE A 164 14.50 26.88 10.79
N ILE A 165 14.47 27.14 9.47
CA ILE A 165 13.24 27.54 8.77
C ILE A 165 12.32 26.33 8.72
N LYS A 166 11.48 26.17 9.73
CA LYS A 166 10.45 25.13 9.77
C LYS A 166 9.28 25.46 8.86
N ASN A 167 8.97 26.74 8.71
CA ASN A 167 7.85 27.24 7.92
C ASN A 167 8.20 28.60 7.29
N ILE A 168 7.83 28.78 6.03
CA ILE A 168 7.64 30.12 5.42
C ILE A 168 6.16 30.23 5.15
N SER A 169 5.46 31.10 5.87
CA SER A 169 4.02 31.31 5.70
C SER A 169 3.77 32.63 5.01
N VAL A 170 3.06 32.57 3.87
CA VAL A 170 2.46 33.73 3.22
C VAL A 170 1.02 33.79 3.69
N SER A 171 0.67 34.83 4.46
CA SER A 171 -0.69 35.01 4.95
C SER A 171 -1.46 35.96 4.04
N ILE A 172 -2.46 35.44 3.34
CA ILE A 172 -3.51 36.23 2.69
C ILE A 172 -4.71 36.17 3.63
N SER A 173 -5.01 37.29 4.29
CA SER A 173 -6.11 37.35 5.26
C SER A 173 -7.48 37.31 4.55
N PRO A 174 -8.49 36.63 5.14
CA PRO A 174 -8.54 36.14 6.51
C PRO A 174 -8.45 34.60 6.64
N GLY A 175 -7.35 34.12 7.23
CA GLY A 175 -7.26 32.94 8.12
C GLY A 175 -7.69 31.57 7.57
N THR A 176 -6.74 30.75 7.10
CA THR A 176 -6.95 29.30 6.94
C THR A 176 -5.65 28.54 7.23
N GLN A 177 -5.69 27.58 8.17
CA GLN A 177 -4.64 26.55 8.33
C GLN A 177 -5.03 25.34 7.47
N VAL A 178 -4.17 24.94 6.53
CA VAL A 178 -4.41 23.77 5.68
C VAL A 178 -3.90 22.52 6.40
N THR A 179 -4.80 21.64 6.79
CA THR A 179 -4.47 20.26 7.17
C THR A 179 -5.06 19.33 6.13
N VAL A 180 -4.22 18.47 5.55
CA VAL A 180 -4.66 17.43 4.61
C VAL A 180 -4.95 16.18 5.42
N ARG A 181 -6.20 15.72 5.40
CA ARG A 181 -6.63 14.48 6.07
C ARG A 181 -7.53 13.69 5.14
N TRP A 182 -7.73 12.41 5.42
CA TRP A 182 -8.79 11.66 4.76
C TRP A 182 -10.15 12.13 5.25
N ALA A 183 -11.08 12.31 4.32
CA ALA A 183 -12.49 12.37 4.59
C ALA A 183 -12.87 11.19 5.48
N SER A 184 -13.51 11.46 6.61
CA SER A 184 -14.03 10.38 7.45
C SER A 184 -15.29 9.75 6.84
N ASN A 185 -15.96 10.45 5.93
CA ASN A 185 -17.14 9.96 5.22
C ASN A 185 -16.74 9.40 3.85
N GLY A 186 -17.18 8.18 3.58
CA GLY A 186 -17.03 7.52 2.30
C GLY A 186 -18.17 7.84 1.35
N VAL A 187 -17.86 7.84 0.06
CA VAL A 187 -18.84 7.92 -1.03
C VAL A 187 -18.95 6.54 -1.66
N THR A 188 -20.17 6.03 -1.82
CA THR A 188 -20.38 4.78 -2.55
C THR A 188 -20.10 5.00 -4.03
N ILE A 189 -19.19 4.22 -4.60
CA ILE A 189 -18.75 4.35 -6.00
C ILE A 189 -19.11 3.13 -6.86
N ALA A 190 -19.44 2.00 -6.25
CA ALA A 190 -19.92 0.80 -6.93
C ALA A 190 -20.88 0.03 -5.99
N GLY A 191 -21.92 -0.59 -6.55
CA GLY A 191 -22.95 -1.27 -5.79
C GLY A 191 -23.83 -0.33 -4.95
N GLY A 192 -24.31 -0.79 -3.80
CA GLY A 192 -25.14 0.02 -2.89
C GLY A 192 -26.60 0.18 -3.31
N HIS A 193 -27.04 -0.48 -4.39
CA HIS A 193 -28.43 -0.51 -4.86
C HIS A 193 -29.15 -1.82 -4.49
N GLY A 194 -28.79 -2.37 -3.33
CA GLY A 194 -29.24 -3.68 -2.85
C GLY A 194 -28.41 -4.83 -3.43
N SER A 195 -28.55 -5.99 -2.81
CA SER A 195 -27.88 -7.23 -3.20
C SER A 195 -28.53 -7.83 -4.45
N GLY A 196 -27.74 -8.14 -5.48
CA GLY A 196 -28.27 -8.82 -6.67
C GLY A 196 -27.34 -8.82 -7.87
N HIS A 197 -27.84 -9.35 -8.99
CA HIS A 197 -27.08 -9.55 -10.23
C HIS A 197 -27.17 -8.39 -11.24
N ALA A 198 -27.97 -7.34 -10.97
CA ALA A 198 -28.06 -6.20 -11.88
C ALA A 198 -26.69 -5.50 -12.02
N LEU A 199 -26.49 -4.73 -13.08
CA LEU A 199 -25.20 -4.09 -13.37
C LEU A 199 -24.87 -2.95 -12.39
N ASN A 200 -25.86 -2.38 -11.71
CA ASN A 200 -25.67 -1.43 -10.62
C ASN A 200 -25.62 -2.09 -9.22
N GLN A 201 -25.67 -3.42 -9.15
CA GLN A 201 -25.69 -4.18 -7.91
C GLN A 201 -24.43 -5.05 -7.79
N LEU A 202 -24.01 -5.24 -6.54
CA LEU A 202 -23.03 -6.25 -6.15
C LEU A 202 -23.71 -7.22 -5.20
N TYR A 203 -23.12 -8.38 -4.98
CA TYR A 203 -23.55 -9.30 -3.94
C TYR A 203 -22.35 -9.94 -3.24
N LEU A 204 -22.16 -9.52 -1.99
CA LEU A 204 -21.08 -9.93 -1.09
C LEU A 204 -19.68 -9.76 -1.72
N PRO A 205 -19.34 -8.58 -2.31
CA PRO A 205 -18.05 -8.38 -2.97
C PRO A 205 -16.89 -8.57 -1.99
N LEU A 206 -15.76 -9.13 -2.43
CA LEU A 206 -14.61 -9.44 -1.56
C LEU A 206 -13.36 -8.61 -1.90
N GLY A 207 -12.67 -8.97 -2.98
CA GLY A 207 -11.46 -8.30 -3.46
C GLY A 207 -11.75 -7.18 -4.45
N LEU A 208 -10.81 -6.24 -4.53
CA LEU A 208 -10.85 -5.16 -5.51
C LEU A 208 -9.44 -4.78 -5.96
N HIS A 209 -9.31 -4.28 -7.18
CA HIS A 209 -8.10 -3.65 -7.68
C HIS A 209 -8.46 -2.38 -8.44
N ILE A 210 -7.73 -1.30 -8.19
CA ILE A 210 -7.84 -0.06 -8.97
C ILE A 210 -6.61 0.13 -9.83
N ASN A 211 -6.84 0.46 -11.09
CA ASN A 211 -5.80 0.72 -12.07
C ASN A 211 -5.51 2.23 -12.17
N ASP A 212 -4.39 2.60 -12.80
CA ASP A 212 -3.95 4.00 -12.96
C ASP A 212 -4.90 4.88 -13.80
N ASP A 213 -5.77 4.25 -14.58
CA ASP A 213 -6.81 4.90 -15.39
C ASP A 213 -8.14 5.05 -14.64
N ASP A 214 -8.13 4.87 -13.31
CA ASP A 214 -9.30 4.94 -12.43
C ASP A 214 -10.36 3.84 -12.72
N THR A 215 -9.98 2.79 -13.45
CA THR A 215 -10.79 1.58 -13.61
C THR A 215 -10.68 0.68 -12.38
N ILE A 216 -11.81 0.21 -11.89
CA ILE A 216 -11.92 -0.66 -10.71
C ILE A 216 -12.40 -2.04 -11.15
N PHE A 217 -11.68 -3.08 -10.77
CA PHE A 217 -12.10 -4.47 -10.91
C PHE A 217 -12.53 -5.00 -9.56
N ILE A 218 -13.70 -5.62 -9.49
CA ILE A 218 -14.32 -6.08 -8.25
C ILE A 218 -14.64 -7.57 -8.38
N ALA A 219 -14.19 -8.36 -7.41
CA ALA A 219 -14.61 -9.74 -7.25
C ALA A 219 -15.99 -9.79 -6.60
N ASP A 220 -17.02 -9.91 -7.43
CA ASP A 220 -18.42 -9.96 -7.02
C ASP A 220 -18.78 -11.40 -6.66
N PHE A 221 -18.34 -11.79 -5.46
CA PHE A 221 -18.20 -13.18 -5.01
C PHE A 221 -19.49 -13.99 -5.10
N ALA A 222 -20.63 -13.49 -4.60
CA ALA A 222 -21.86 -14.29 -4.61
C ALA A 222 -22.56 -14.32 -5.98
N ASN A 223 -22.11 -13.47 -6.91
CA ASN A 223 -22.56 -13.44 -8.29
C ASN A 223 -21.61 -14.18 -9.25
N ASP A 224 -20.55 -14.82 -8.73
CA ASP A 224 -19.59 -15.63 -9.50
C ASP A 224 -18.96 -14.87 -10.68
N ARG A 225 -18.69 -13.57 -10.51
CA ARG A 225 -18.24 -12.71 -11.61
C ARG A 225 -17.19 -11.68 -11.20
N ILE A 226 -16.45 -11.19 -12.19
CA ILE A 226 -15.62 -9.98 -12.06
C ILE A 226 -16.32 -8.83 -12.77
N VAL A 227 -16.55 -7.74 -12.03
CA VAL A 227 -17.17 -6.52 -12.55
C VAL A 227 -16.10 -5.45 -12.70
N LYS A 228 -16.06 -4.82 -13.87
CA LYS A 228 -15.31 -3.60 -14.14
C LYS A 228 -16.22 -2.40 -13.90
N TRP A 229 -15.71 -1.40 -13.22
CA TRP A 229 -16.43 -0.18 -12.90
C TRP A 229 -15.53 1.02 -13.13
N LYS A 230 -16.04 2.09 -13.76
CA LYS A 230 -15.31 3.36 -13.85
C LYS A 230 -15.88 4.35 -12.85
N ILE A 231 -15.01 5.14 -12.24
CA ILE A 231 -15.42 6.18 -11.30
C ILE A 231 -16.40 7.16 -11.99
N GLY A 232 -17.58 7.31 -11.41
CA GLY A 232 -18.65 8.18 -11.92
C GLY A 232 -19.74 7.44 -12.70
N ASP A 233 -19.51 6.18 -13.08
CA ASP A 233 -20.54 5.35 -13.72
C ASP A 233 -21.55 4.82 -12.70
N ASN A 234 -22.81 4.71 -13.13
CA ASN A 234 -23.90 4.18 -12.30
C ASN A 234 -24.08 2.66 -12.43
N ILE A 235 -23.43 2.04 -13.41
CA ILE A 235 -23.47 0.60 -13.69
C ILE A 235 -22.06 0.12 -13.99
N GLY A 236 -21.76 -1.11 -13.59
CA GLY A 236 -20.56 -1.82 -14.01
C GLY A 236 -20.75 -2.63 -15.28
N GLU A 237 -19.65 -3.17 -15.76
CA GLU A 237 -19.55 -4.08 -16.90
C GLU A 237 -19.06 -5.45 -16.39
N VAL A 238 -19.78 -6.52 -16.72
CA VAL A 238 -19.32 -7.88 -16.37
C VAL A 238 -18.26 -8.30 -17.36
N ILE A 239 -17.02 -8.45 -16.89
CA ILE A 239 -15.89 -8.86 -17.75
C ILE A 239 -15.77 -10.39 -17.79
N ILE A 240 -16.04 -11.06 -16.66
CA ILE A 240 -15.83 -12.50 -16.49
C ILE A 240 -16.97 -13.08 -15.66
N GLY A 241 -17.42 -14.30 -15.96
CA GLY A 241 -18.46 -15.00 -15.18
C GLY A 241 -19.90 -14.81 -15.68
N SER A 242 -20.10 -14.22 -16.86
CA SER A 242 -21.43 -14.05 -17.47
C SER A 242 -22.16 -15.37 -17.80
N HIS A 243 -21.45 -16.49 -17.78
CA HIS A 243 -21.98 -17.84 -18.04
C HIS A 243 -22.39 -18.59 -16.77
N GLY A 244 -22.49 -17.88 -15.64
CA GLY A 244 -22.86 -18.43 -14.34
C GLY A 244 -21.76 -19.26 -13.69
N ARG A 245 -22.08 -19.76 -12.50
CA ARG A 245 -21.19 -20.58 -11.66
C ARG A 245 -20.68 -21.83 -12.40
N GLY A 246 -19.39 -22.10 -12.33
CA GLY A 246 -18.84 -23.37 -12.78
C GLY A 246 -17.32 -23.41 -12.95
N LYS A 247 -16.82 -24.53 -13.49
CA LYS A 247 -15.38 -24.86 -13.61
C LYS A 247 -14.81 -24.62 -14.99
N GLN A 248 -15.64 -24.24 -15.97
CA GLN A 248 -15.17 -23.98 -17.33
C GLN A 248 -14.22 -22.77 -17.35
N MET A 249 -13.47 -22.61 -18.45
CA MET A 249 -12.47 -21.55 -18.56
C MET A 249 -13.07 -20.14 -18.69
N ASN A 250 -14.38 -20.05 -18.92
CA ASN A 250 -15.16 -18.82 -18.98
C ASN A 250 -16.10 -18.62 -17.78
N GLN A 251 -16.02 -19.51 -16.78
CA GLN A 251 -16.85 -19.49 -15.57
C GLN A 251 -15.96 -19.32 -14.35
N LEU A 252 -16.54 -18.73 -13.30
CA LEU A 252 -15.94 -18.65 -11.97
C LEU A 252 -16.88 -19.36 -10.98
N ASP A 253 -16.35 -19.69 -9.82
CA ASP A 253 -17.10 -20.14 -8.66
C ASP A 253 -16.56 -19.37 -7.45
N ARG A 254 -17.30 -18.35 -7.05
CA ARG A 254 -17.00 -17.51 -5.88
C ARG A 254 -15.57 -16.94 -5.87
N PRO A 255 -15.28 -15.98 -6.78
CA PRO A 255 -13.96 -15.36 -6.81
C PRO A 255 -13.69 -14.58 -5.52
N PHE A 256 -12.51 -14.78 -4.91
CA PHE A 256 -12.15 -14.13 -3.66
C PHE A 256 -11.42 -12.80 -3.89
N ASP A 257 -10.54 -12.76 -4.88
CA ASP A 257 -9.67 -11.61 -5.12
C ASP A 257 -9.35 -11.45 -6.61
N VAL A 258 -8.99 -10.22 -6.98
CA VAL A 258 -8.59 -9.87 -8.35
C VAL A 258 -7.48 -8.82 -8.29
N ILE A 259 -6.44 -8.99 -9.09
CA ILE A 259 -5.37 -8.01 -9.30
C ILE A 259 -5.09 -7.85 -10.79
N PHE A 260 -4.42 -6.77 -11.17
CA PHE A 260 -4.09 -6.48 -12.56
C PHE A 260 -2.58 -6.60 -12.82
N ASP A 261 -2.21 -7.24 -13.93
CA ASP A 261 -0.85 -7.28 -14.46
C ASP A 261 -0.73 -6.30 -15.63
N ASN A 262 -0.19 -5.11 -15.35
CA ASN A 262 0.02 -4.02 -16.31
C ASN A 262 0.83 -4.45 -17.54
N GLU A 263 1.79 -5.37 -17.38
CA GLU A 263 2.72 -5.77 -18.44
C GLU A 263 2.05 -6.67 -19.48
N THR A 264 1.04 -7.45 -19.07
CA THR A 264 0.30 -8.34 -19.98
C THR A 264 -1.10 -7.87 -20.29
N ASP A 265 -1.55 -6.77 -19.67
CA ASP A 265 -2.93 -6.29 -19.71
C ASP A 265 -3.91 -7.44 -19.39
N SER A 266 -3.67 -8.07 -18.24
CA SER A 266 -4.45 -9.22 -17.80
C SER A 266 -4.88 -9.11 -16.34
N LEU A 267 -6.03 -9.71 -16.03
CA LEU A 267 -6.50 -9.90 -14.67
C LEU A 267 -5.97 -11.23 -14.13
N ILE A 268 -5.47 -11.22 -12.91
CA ILE A 268 -5.18 -12.42 -12.13
C ILE A 268 -6.26 -12.55 -11.08
N ILE A 269 -6.96 -13.67 -11.07
CA ILE A 269 -8.18 -13.87 -10.29
C ILE A 269 -8.03 -15.09 -9.44
N SER A 270 -8.33 -14.96 -8.16
CA SER A 270 -8.50 -16.10 -7.28
C SER A 270 -9.92 -16.63 -7.42
N ASP A 271 -10.05 -17.79 -8.05
CA ASP A 271 -11.33 -18.49 -8.27
C ASP A 271 -11.53 -19.50 -7.14
N GLY A 272 -12.04 -19.00 -6.02
CA GLY A 272 -11.90 -19.58 -4.68
C GLY A 272 -12.47 -20.99 -4.54
N ASP A 273 -13.77 -21.17 -4.82
CA ASP A 273 -14.42 -22.49 -4.67
C ASP A 273 -13.93 -23.49 -5.73
N ASN A 274 -13.41 -23.00 -6.86
CA ASN A 274 -12.73 -23.82 -7.86
C ASN A 274 -11.28 -24.17 -7.49
N ARG A 275 -10.74 -23.58 -6.42
CA ARG A 275 -9.39 -23.82 -5.89
C ARG A 275 -8.29 -23.63 -6.95
N ARG A 276 -8.38 -22.53 -7.69
CA ARG A 276 -7.45 -22.20 -8.77
C ARG A 276 -7.22 -20.70 -8.86
N VAL A 277 -6.10 -20.31 -9.47
CA VAL A 277 -5.83 -18.93 -9.88
C VAL A 277 -5.84 -18.88 -11.40
N MET A 278 -6.61 -17.94 -11.93
CA MET A 278 -6.84 -17.74 -13.35
C MET A 278 -6.12 -16.48 -13.83
N ARG A 279 -5.58 -16.50 -15.04
CA ARG A 279 -5.16 -15.31 -15.79
C ARG A 279 -6.13 -15.06 -16.94
N TRP A 280 -6.58 -13.82 -17.09
CA TRP A 280 -7.51 -13.42 -18.14
C TRP A 280 -7.00 -12.19 -18.89
N LEU A 281 -6.70 -12.34 -20.18
CA LEU A 281 -6.20 -11.25 -21.03
C LEU A 281 -7.36 -10.32 -21.43
N LEU A 282 -7.22 -9.01 -21.23
CA LEU A 282 -8.25 -8.03 -21.58
C LEU A 282 -8.22 -7.62 -23.05
N ARG A 283 -7.07 -7.75 -23.72
CA ARG A 283 -6.88 -7.34 -25.14
C ARG A 283 -7.18 -8.43 -26.15
N ASN A 284 -7.32 -9.67 -25.71
CA ASN A 284 -7.65 -10.76 -26.61
C ASN A 284 -9.16 -10.93 -26.62
N ASP A 285 -9.78 -11.02 -27.80
CA ASP A 285 -11.19 -11.41 -27.99
C ASP A 285 -11.48 -12.87 -27.51
N THR A 286 -10.58 -13.47 -26.75
CA THR A 286 -10.71 -14.79 -26.15
C THR A 286 -11.71 -14.72 -24.99
N MET A 287 -12.79 -15.48 -25.11
CA MET A 287 -13.79 -15.66 -24.05
C MET A 287 -13.34 -16.60 -22.91
N TYR A 288 -12.05 -16.93 -22.81
CA TYR A 288 -11.54 -17.95 -21.88
C TYR A 288 -10.28 -17.46 -21.15
N GLY A 289 -10.21 -17.75 -19.85
CA GLY A 289 -9.02 -17.58 -19.03
C GLY A 289 -8.11 -18.81 -19.05
N GLU A 290 -6.89 -18.63 -18.56
CA GLU A 290 -5.88 -19.67 -18.40
C GLU A 290 -5.71 -19.99 -16.91
N ILE A 291 -5.71 -21.28 -16.55
CA ILE A 291 -5.34 -21.71 -15.20
C ILE A 291 -3.82 -21.54 -15.06
N ILE A 292 -3.40 -20.66 -14.16
CA ILE A 292 -1.96 -20.49 -13.85
C ILE A 292 -1.54 -21.23 -12.58
N LEU A 293 -2.48 -21.49 -11.67
CA LEU A 293 -2.26 -22.31 -10.46
C LEU A 293 -3.52 -23.14 -10.19
N ASP A 294 -3.34 -24.39 -9.79
CA ASP A 294 -4.41 -25.31 -9.42
C ASP A 294 -4.21 -25.91 -8.02
N ASN A 295 -5.27 -26.50 -7.47
CA ASN A 295 -5.29 -27.11 -6.14
C ASN A 295 -4.76 -26.18 -5.02
N ILE A 296 -5.21 -24.93 -5.07
CA ILE A 296 -4.85 -23.90 -4.12
C ILE A 296 -6.10 -23.20 -3.58
N ASP A 297 -6.24 -23.15 -2.26
CA ASP A 297 -7.30 -22.38 -1.60
C ASP A 297 -6.81 -20.93 -1.41
N CYS A 298 -6.70 -20.23 -2.55
CA CYS A 298 -6.06 -18.93 -2.62
C CYS A 298 -7.03 -17.84 -2.14
N TYR A 299 -6.76 -17.16 -1.03
CA TYR A 299 -7.67 -16.10 -0.59
C TYR A 299 -7.28 -14.71 -1.11
N GLY A 300 -5.99 -14.38 -1.09
CA GLY A 300 -5.46 -13.08 -1.45
C GLY A 300 -4.34 -13.20 -2.48
N LEU A 301 -4.28 -12.19 -3.34
CA LEU A 301 -3.32 -12.07 -4.43
C LEU A 301 -2.49 -10.80 -4.28
N ALA A 302 -1.22 -10.85 -4.66
CA ALA A 302 -0.41 -9.66 -4.91
C ALA A 302 0.55 -9.92 -6.07
N ILE A 303 0.99 -8.86 -6.74
CA ILE A 303 2.01 -8.89 -7.78
C ILE A 303 3.08 -7.85 -7.47
N ASP A 304 4.36 -8.21 -7.64
CA ASP A 304 5.48 -7.27 -7.50
C ASP A 304 5.98 -6.75 -8.86
N ASP A 305 6.88 -5.77 -8.81
CA ASP A 305 7.55 -5.16 -9.96
C ASP A 305 8.42 -6.13 -10.77
N GLN A 306 8.77 -7.29 -10.20
CA GLN A 306 9.46 -8.40 -10.86
C GLN A 306 8.51 -9.42 -11.47
N ARG A 307 7.20 -9.17 -11.41
CA ARG A 307 6.12 -10.04 -11.90
C ARG A 307 6.09 -11.41 -11.22
N TYR A 308 6.42 -11.45 -9.93
CA TYR A 308 6.04 -12.58 -9.08
C TYR A 308 4.63 -12.38 -8.57
N ILE A 309 3.80 -13.41 -8.71
CA ILE A 309 2.48 -13.49 -8.08
C ILE A 309 2.64 -14.15 -6.72
N TYR A 310 2.13 -13.49 -5.69
CA TYR A 310 2.09 -13.97 -4.32
C TYR A 310 0.66 -14.40 -4.00
N VAL A 311 0.53 -15.59 -3.43
CA VAL A 311 -0.76 -16.21 -3.13
C VAL A 311 -0.75 -16.69 -1.69
N SER A 312 -1.78 -16.31 -0.93
CA SER A 312 -2.04 -16.87 0.39
C SER A 312 -2.89 -18.14 0.25
N ASP A 313 -2.37 -19.27 0.73
CA ASP A 313 -3.12 -20.53 0.80
C ASP A 313 -3.65 -20.70 2.23
N ILE A 314 -4.96 -20.54 2.38
CA ILE A 314 -5.63 -20.55 3.69
C ILE A 314 -5.61 -21.95 4.32
N GLU A 315 -5.63 -23.01 3.50
CA GLU A 315 -5.62 -24.40 3.96
C GLU A 315 -4.22 -24.80 4.44
N LYS A 316 -3.20 -24.41 3.68
CA LYS A 316 -1.80 -24.73 4.00
C LYS A 316 -1.17 -23.77 5.01
N ASN A 317 -1.86 -22.67 5.37
CA ASN A 317 -1.35 -21.65 6.29
C ASN A 317 0.01 -21.09 5.85
N GLU A 318 0.11 -20.74 4.58
CA GLU A 318 1.36 -20.26 3.99
C GLU A 318 1.11 -19.23 2.89
N VAL A 319 2.15 -18.47 2.56
CA VAL A 319 2.19 -17.62 1.37
C VAL A 319 3.34 -18.08 0.50
N ARG A 320 3.04 -18.29 -0.79
CA ARG A 320 4.02 -18.67 -1.79
C ARG A 320 4.07 -17.62 -2.88
N ARG A 321 5.24 -17.45 -3.49
CA ARG A 321 5.40 -16.67 -4.72
C ARG A 321 5.70 -17.56 -5.91
N TYR A 322 5.24 -17.16 -7.07
CA TYR A 322 5.36 -17.86 -8.34
C TYR A 322 5.75 -16.85 -9.41
N ARG A 323 6.69 -17.19 -10.27
CA ARG A 323 6.93 -16.38 -11.46
C ARG A 323 5.86 -16.73 -12.48
N VAL A 324 5.25 -15.74 -13.12
CA VAL A 324 4.27 -15.99 -14.19
C VAL A 324 4.90 -16.87 -15.27
N GLY A 325 4.31 -18.05 -15.50
CA GLY A 325 4.81 -19.04 -16.47
C GLY A 325 5.83 -20.07 -15.93
N ASP A 326 6.18 -20.02 -14.64
CA ASP A 326 6.98 -21.04 -13.95
C ASP A 326 6.09 -21.90 -13.05
N ILE A 327 6.38 -23.20 -12.99
CA ILE A 327 5.71 -24.15 -12.10
C ILE A 327 6.30 -24.13 -10.69
N ASN A 328 7.51 -23.59 -10.52
CA ASN A 328 8.22 -23.63 -9.25
C ASN A 328 7.76 -22.48 -8.34
N SER A 329 7.17 -22.87 -7.22
CA SER A 329 6.81 -21.96 -6.14
C SER A 329 7.98 -21.74 -5.18
N LYS A 330 8.09 -20.57 -4.56
CA LYS A 330 8.92 -20.34 -3.38
C LYS A 330 8.05 -19.98 -2.18
N LEU A 331 8.25 -20.67 -1.06
CA LEU A 331 7.65 -20.30 0.23
C LEU A 331 8.25 -18.97 0.71
N VAL A 332 7.41 -18.01 1.08
CA VAL A 332 7.83 -16.66 1.51
C VAL A 332 7.25 -16.23 2.86
N ALA A 333 6.19 -16.89 3.35
CA ALA A 333 5.71 -16.74 4.71
C ALA A 333 4.99 -18.00 5.19
N GLY A 334 5.05 -18.30 6.48
CA GLY A 334 4.40 -19.48 7.07
C GLY A 334 5.11 -20.79 6.75
N GLY A 335 4.34 -21.86 6.46
CA GLY A 335 4.86 -23.19 6.12
C GLY A 335 5.39 -24.03 7.31
N ASN A 336 5.30 -23.51 8.53
CA ASN A 336 5.70 -24.20 9.77
C ASN A 336 4.50 -24.72 10.58
N GLY A 337 3.42 -25.07 9.88
CA GLY A 337 2.13 -25.47 10.46
C GLY A 337 1.33 -24.30 11.04
N GLN A 338 0.06 -24.59 11.35
CA GLN A 338 -0.87 -23.63 11.94
C GLN A 338 -0.44 -23.26 13.37
N GLY A 339 -0.39 -21.96 13.69
CA GLY A 339 -0.08 -21.53 15.06
C GLY A 339 0.21 -20.03 15.20
N MET A 340 0.54 -19.60 16.43
CA MET A 340 0.75 -18.19 16.77
C MET A 340 2.22 -17.75 16.81
N ARG A 341 3.19 -18.64 16.56
CA ARG A 341 4.60 -18.23 16.51
C ARG A 341 4.84 -17.28 15.33
N LEU A 342 5.93 -16.51 15.36
CA LEU A 342 6.25 -15.53 14.32
C LEU A 342 6.64 -16.17 12.98
N ASN A 343 6.93 -17.46 12.95
CA ASN A 343 7.17 -18.24 11.73
C ASN A 343 5.96 -19.10 11.32
N GLN A 344 4.81 -18.94 12.00
CA GLN A 344 3.56 -19.67 11.74
C GLN A 344 2.46 -18.69 11.35
N LEU A 345 1.50 -19.18 10.57
CA LEU A 345 0.28 -18.48 10.19
C LEU A 345 -0.94 -19.31 10.60
N ASN A 346 -2.10 -18.69 10.63
CA ASN A 346 -3.37 -19.31 10.92
C ASN A 346 -4.46 -18.67 10.04
N ARG A 347 -4.86 -19.41 8.99
CA ARG A 347 -5.79 -18.99 7.95
C ARG A 347 -5.44 -17.62 7.34
N PRO A 348 -4.25 -17.46 6.74
CA PRO A 348 -3.86 -16.19 6.12
C PRO A 348 -4.82 -15.81 4.99
N THR A 349 -5.25 -14.55 4.93
CA THR A 349 -6.24 -14.08 3.94
C THR A 349 -5.61 -13.18 2.89
N TYR A 350 -5.41 -11.88 3.17
CA TYR A 350 -4.81 -10.96 2.20
C TYR A 350 -3.29 -10.88 2.35
N VAL A 351 -2.65 -10.55 1.24
CA VAL A 351 -1.21 -10.38 1.10
C VAL A 351 -0.93 -9.04 0.41
N PHE A 352 0.07 -8.32 0.89
CA PHE A 352 0.63 -7.14 0.23
C PHE A 352 2.14 -7.29 0.13
N VAL A 353 2.74 -6.76 -0.94
CA VAL A 353 4.19 -6.79 -1.17
C VAL A 353 4.70 -5.37 -1.36
N ASP A 354 5.68 -4.96 -0.55
CA ASP A 354 6.30 -3.64 -0.69
C ASP A 354 7.45 -3.63 -1.72
N GLN A 355 7.99 -2.45 -2.02
CA GLN A 355 9.10 -2.25 -2.97
C GLN A 355 10.40 -2.95 -2.55
N ASP A 356 10.55 -3.33 -1.26
CA ASP A 356 11.67 -4.12 -0.77
C ASP A 356 11.42 -5.63 -0.91
N HIS A 357 10.32 -6.03 -1.57
CA HIS A 357 9.78 -7.39 -1.67
C HIS A 357 9.51 -8.03 -0.31
N SER A 358 9.17 -7.22 0.69
CA SER A 358 8.66 -7.74 1.95
C SER A 358 7.19 -8.08 1.81
N VAL A 359 6.79 -9.20 2.40
CA VAL A 359 5.42 -9.73 2.33
C VAL A 359 4.70 -9.42 3.63
N TYR A 360 3.57 -8.74 3.55
CA TYR A 360 2.67 -8.46 4.68
C TYR A 360 1.47 -9.38 4.54
N VAL A 361 1.14 -10.08 5.63
CA VAL A 361 0.08 -11.09 5.62
C VAL A 361 -0.91 -10.79 6.71
N SER A 362 -2.18 -10.71 6.35
CA SER A 362 -3.28 -10.71 7.31
C SER A 362 -3.48 -12.13 7.86
N ASP A 363 -2.92 -12.35 9.04
CA ASP A 363 -2.95 -13.61 9.77
C ASP A 363 -4.26 -13.68 10.57
N ARG A 364 -5.34 -13.94 9.83
CA ARG A 364 -6.75 -13.72 10.21
C ARG A 364 -7.09 -14.25 11.61
N ASP A 365 -6.84 -15.54 11.83
CA ASP A 365 -7.28 -16.24 13.05
C ASP A 365 -6.33 -15.99 14.23
N ASN A 366 -5.17 -15.40 13.96
CA ASN A 366 -4.28 -14.88 15.00
C ASN A 366 -4.49 -13.38 15.27
N HIS A 367 -5.44 -12.74 14.57
CA HIS A 367 -5.84 -11.35 14.79
C HIS A 367 -4.68 -10.35 14.73
N ARG A 368 -3.84 -10.50 13.70
CA ARG A 368 -2.62 -9.73 13.53
C ARG A 368 -2.23 -9.59 12.06
N VAL A 369 -1.33 -8.66 11.80
CA VAL A 369 -0.61 -8.57 10.54
C VAL A 369 0.87 -8.80 10.81
N ILE A 370 1.47 -9.71 10.04
CA ILE A 370 2.89 -10.04 10.14
C ILE A 370 3.59 -9.68 8.83
N LYS A 371 4.76 -9.05 8.94
CA LYS A 371 5.66 -8.72 7.83
C LYS A 371 6.81 -9.73 7.78
N TRP A 372 7.03 -10.37 6.65
CA TRP A 372 8.28 -11.10 6.34
C TRP A 372 9.15 -10.23 5.43
N ALA A 373 10.36 -9.92 5.87
CA ALA A 373 11.35 -9.36 4.97
C ALA A 373 11.72 -10.41 3.91
N LYS A 374 12.22 -9.95 2.74
CA LYS A 374 12.66 -10.84 1.66
C LYS A 374 13.63 -11.90 2.22
N ASP A 375 13.31 -13.17 1.95
CA ASP A 375 14.08 -14.35 2.36
C ASP A 375 14.22 -14.57 3.88
N ALA A 376 13.39 -13.91 4.70
CA ALA A 376 13.35 -14.13 6.14
C ALA A 376 12.65 -15.45 6.51
N ASN A 377 13.14 -16.12 7.57
CA ASN A 377 12.57 -17.37 8.08
C ASN A 377 11.47 -17.15 9.14
N GLU A 378 11.33 -15.92 9.64
CA GLU A 378 10.33 -15.51 10.62
C GLU A 378 9.82 -14.11 10.31
N GLY A 379 8.61 -13.82 10.76
CA GLY A 379 7.95 -12.55 10.53
C GLY A 379 8.09 -11.59 11.71
N ILE A 380 7.73 -10.34 11.44
CA ILE A 380 7.74 -9.23 12.39
C ILE A 380 6.29 -8.79 12.57
N LEU A 381 5.83 -8.69 13.82
CA LEU A 381 4.51 -8.15 14.14
C LEU A 381 4.47 -6.65 13.81
N VAL A 382 3.53 -6.26 12.94
CA VAL A 382 3.39 -4.86 12.48
C VAL A 382 2.02 -4.25 12.76
N ALA A 383 0.99 -5.05 13.01
CA ALA A 383 -0.31 -4.58 13.50
C ALA A 383 -1.04 -5.66 14.31
N GLY A 384 -1.84 -5.24 15.29
CA GLY A 384 -2.60 -6.14 16.17
C GLY A 384 -1.70 -7.00 17.08
N GLY A 385 -2.07 -8.29 17.24
CA GLY A 385 -1.27 -9.26 18.01
C GLY A 385 -1.39 -9.14 19.53
N ARG A 386 -2.32 -8.31 20.04
CA ARG A 386 -2.68 -8.21 21.47
C ARG A 386 -3.98 -8.95 21.80
N GLY A 387 -4.22 -10.04 21.08
CA GLY A 387 -5.43 -10.84 21.16
C GLY A 387 -6.60 -10.27 20.35
N TYR A 388 -7.66 -11.07 20.27
CA TYR A 388 -8.97 -10.69 19.73
C TYR A 388 -9.57 -9.54 20.54
N GLY A 389 -10.07 -8.50 19.86
CA GLY A 389 -10.80 -7.42 20.51
C GLY A 389 -10.90 -6.16 19.65
N ASN A 390 -11.40 -5.08 20.24
CA ASN A 390 -11.66 -3.80 19.56
C ASN A 390 -10.77 -2.65 20.05
N GLY A 391 -9.82 -2.91 20.96
CA GLY A 391 -8.84 -1.92 21.40
C GLY A 391 -7.92 -1.45 20.26
N LEU A 392 -7.24 -0.31 20.45
CA LEU A 392 -6.35 0.27 19.43
C LEU A 392 -5.08 -0.56 19.14
N GLY A 393 -4.74 -1.52 20.00
CA GLY A 393 -3.68 -2.49 19.76
C GLY A 393 -4.19 -3.87 19.33
N GLN A 394 -5.50 -4.01 19.11
CA GLN A 394 -6.17 -5.28 18.81
C GLN A 394 -6.82 -5.23 17.43
N LEU A 395 -6.96 -6.40 16.83
CA LEU A 395 -7.71 -6.62 15.61
C LEU A 395 -8.70 -7.77 15.85
N SER A 396 -9.65 -7.91 14.95
CA SER A 396 -10.71 -8.91 14.98
C SER A 396 -10.93 -9.42 13.56
N TYR A 397 -10.33 -10.58 13.28
CA TYR A 397 -10.30 -11.23 11.96
C TYR A 397 -9.88 -10.29 10.80
N PRO A 398 -8.66 -9.72 10.83
CA PRO A 398 -8.21 -8.79 9.80
C PRO A 398 -8.27 -9.39 8.39
N ARG A 399 -8.68 -8.57 7.41
CA ARG A 399 -8.81 -8.91 5.99
C ARG A 399 -7.82 -8.12 5.16
N GLY A 400 -8.27 -7.19 4.31
CA GLY A 400 -7.40 -6.41 3.43
C GLY A 400 -6.26 -5.75 4.20
N VAL A 401 -5.07 -5.79 3.60
CA VAL A 401 -3.87 -5.11 4.09
C VAL A 401 -3.21 -4.39 2.94
N ILE A 402 -2.85 -3.13 3.14
CA ILE A 402 -2.01 -2.36 2.22
C ILE A 402 -1.00 -1.54 3.03
N VAL A 403 0.13 -1.21 2.41
CA VAL A 403 1.22 -0.48 3.09
C VAL A 403 1.70 0.66 2.21
N ASP A 404 1.86 1.85 2.79
CA ASP A 404 2.41 2.99 2.07
C ASP A 404 3.95 2.96 1.98
N SER A 405 4.54 3.89 1.23
CA SER A 405 5.99 4.02 1.07
C SER A 405 6.74 4.40 2.36
N LEU A 406 6.03 4.83 3.41
CA LEU A 406 6.60 5.13 4.72
C LEU A 406 6.59 3.90 5.65
N GLY A 407 5.98 2.80 5.21
CA GLY A 407 5.77 1.60 6.02
C GLY A 407 4.59 1.69 6.98
N THR A 408 3.65 2.61 6.73
CA THR A 408 2.37 2.67 7.45
C THR A 408 1.47 1.54 6.94
N VAL A 409 0.97 0.71 7.84
CA VAL A 409 0.10 -0.44 7.55
C VAL A 409 -1.36 -0.02 7.72
N TYR A 410 -2.19 -0.31 6.73
CA TYR A 410 -3.63 -0.11 6.76
C TYR A 410 -4.31 -1.47 6.72
N VAL A 411 -5.30 -1.69 7.59
CA VAL A 411 -5.90 -3.00 7.80
C VAL A 411 -7.41 -2.88 7.87
N ALA A 412 -8.12 -3.69 7.09
CA ALA A 412 -9.55 -3.88 7.24
C ALA A 412 -9.80 -4.81 8.43
N ASP A 413 -10.33 -4.24 9.51
CA ASP A 413 -10.62 -4.91 10.78
C ASP A 413 -12.08 -5.36 10.77
N GLU A 414 -12.32 -6.47 10.07
CA GLU A 414 -13.62 -6.98 9.62
C GLU A 414 -14.71 -6.94 10.70
N GLU A 415 -14.53 -7.67 11.81
CA GLU A 415 -15.53 -7.83 12.85
C GLU A 415 -15.67 -6.58 13.73
N ASN A 416 -14.71 -5.66 13.67
CA ASN A 416 -14.81 -4.35 14.30
C ASN A 416 -15.38 -3.28 13.35
N HIS A 417 -15.72 -3.65 12.10
CA HIS A 417 -16.36 -2.80 11.11
C HIS A 417 -15.63 -1.46 10.89
N ARG A 418 -14.30 -1.54 10.78
CA ARG A 418 -13.44 -0.37 10.67
C ARG A 418 -12.20 -0.65 9.81
N VAL A 419 -11.58 0.41 9.33
CA VAL A 419 -10.23 0.38 8.78
C VAL A 419 -9.30 1.05 9.77
N MET A 420 -8.22 0.36 10.11
CA MET A 420 -7.22 0.83 11.07
C MET A 420 -5.92 1.19 10.37
N ARG A 421 -5.16 2.12 10.95
CA ARG A 421 -3.84 2.55 10.49
C ARG A 421 -2.80 2.34 11.59
N TRP A 422 -1.65 1.76 11.25
CA TRP A 422 -0.47 1.65 12.12
C TRP A 422 0.73 2.31 11.45
N HIS A 423 1.28 3.33 12.09
CA HIS A 423 2.59 3.84 11.70
C HIS A 423 3.70 2.83 11.98
N LYS A 424 4.78 2.88 11.20
CA LYS A 424 5.93 1.98 11.36
C LYS A 424 6.46 2.01 12.79
N GLY A 425 6.49 0.84 13.44
CA GLY A 425 6.97 0.68 14.82
C GLY A 425 5.96 1.06 15.90
N ALA A 426 4.74 1.48 15.53
CA ALA A 426 3.69 1.80 16.49
C ALA A 426 3.16 0.55 17.19
N ILE A 427 2.88 0.68 18.49
CA ILE A 427 2.34 -0.41 19.32
C ILE A 427 0.80 -0.46 19.24
N GLN A 428 0.18 0.66 18.87
CA GLN A 428 -1.25 0.83 18.70
C GLN A 428 -1.49 1.61 17.40
N GLY A 429 -2.62 1.36 16.77
CA GLY A 429 -3.07 2.07 15.60
C GLY A 429 -4.12 3.11 15.95
N ASP A 430 -4.62 3.75 14.92
CA ASP A 430 -5.76 4.66 14.99
C ASP A 430 -6.84 4.25 13.98
N VAL A 431 -8.10 4.56 14.30
CA VAL A 431 -9.22 4.28 13.40
C VAL A 431 -9.19 5.30 12.27
N LEU A 432 -9.04 4.82 11.04
CA LEU A 432 -9.02 5.66 9.86
C LEU A 432 -10.43 5.89 9.31
N PHE A 433 -11.20 4.80 9.15
CA PHE A 433 -12.58 4.82 8.65
C PHE A 433 -13.46 3.83 9.44
N GLY A 434 -14.75 4.09 9.50
CA GLY A 434 -15.70 3.23 10.22
C GLY A 434 -15.52 3.29 11.73
N GLY A 435 -15.82 2.19 12.42
CA GLY A 435 -15.77 2.12 13.88
C GLY A 435 -16.94 2.79 14.60
N ASN A 436 -17.90 3.35 13.85
CA ASN A 436 -19.13 3.98 14.36
C ASN A 436 -20.33 3.02 14.35
N GLY A 437 -20.05 1.75 14.64
CA GLY A 437 -21.00 0.65 14.52
C GLY A 437 -21.22 0.16 13.10
N LYS A 438 -21.78 -1.04 12.99
CA LYS A 438 -22.25 -1.64 11.74
C LYS A 438 -23.37 -0.79 11.14
N GLY A 439 -23.28 -0.43 9.86
CA GLY A 439 -24.35 0.28 9.18
C GLY A 439 -24.00 0.72 7.75
N GLN A 440 -24.94 1.39 7.10
CA GLN A 440 -24.81 1.86 5.70
C GLN A 440 -24.48 3.36 5.60
N GLY A 441 -24.32 4.05 6.73
CA GLY A 441 -23.91 5.46 6.74
C GLY A 441 -22.54 5.69 6.09
N PRO A 442 -22.20 6.95 5.73
CA PRO A 442 -20.93 7.28 5.07
C PRO A 442 -19.67 6.93 5.89
N ASN A 443 -19.75 6.97 7.22
CA ASN A 443 -18.66 6.54 8.11
C ASN A 443 -19.04 5.29 8.93
N GLN A 444 -19.85 4.42 8.31
CA GLN A 444 -20.19 3.10 8.83
C GLN A 444 -19.83 2.07 7.77
N LEU A 445 -19.23 0.99 8.23
CA LEU A 445 -18.86 -0.17 7.43
C LEU A 445 -19.58 -1.40 8.00
N HIS A 446 -19.62 -2.47 7.23
CA HIS A 446 -20.15 -3.75 7.62
C HIS A 446 -19.24 -4.83 7.03
N TRP A 447 -18.41 -5.42 7.89
CA TRP A 447 -17.39 -6.41 7.52
C TRP A 447 -16.48 -5.95 6.37
N PRO A 448 -15.68 -4.87 6.52
CA PRO A 448 -14.80 -4.44 5.43
C PRO A 448 -13.79 -5.53 5.05
N HIS A 449 -13.54 -5.69 3.75
CA HIS A 449 -12.72 -6.77 3.19
C HIS A 449 -11.52 -6.24 2.41
N GLY A 450 -11.60 -6.18 1.08
CA GLY A 450 -10.54 -5.66 0.22
C GLY A 450 -10.28 -4.19 0.44
N LEU A 451 -9.00 -3.80 0.38
CA LEU A 451 -8.54 -2.43 0.41
C LEU A 451 -7.72 -2.15 -0.84
N SER A 452 -7.90 -0.96 -1.42
CA SER A 452 -7.01 -0.48 -2.48
C SER A 452 -6.83 1.04 -2.37
N VAL A 453 -5.77 1.54 -2.96
CA VAL A 453 -5.44 2.97 -2.99
C VAL A 453 -5.08 3.37 -4.41
N ASP A 454 -5.66 4.47 -4.88
CA ASP A 454 -5.33 5.02 -6.20
C ASP A 454 -4.08 5.93 -6.16
N ARG A 455 -3.60 6.33 -7.34
CA ARG A 455 -2.46 7.27 -7.50
C ARG A 455 -2.69 8.66 -6.89
N HIS A 456 -3.93 9.02 -6.61
CA HIS A 456 -4.33 10.25 -5.92
C HIS A 456 -4.46 10.02 -4.41
N GLN A 457 -3.98 8.87 -3.96
CA GLN A 457 -3.99 8.32 -2.62
C GLN A 457 -5.38 7.91 -2.12
N HIS A 458 -6.48 8.08 -2.88
CA HIS A 458 -7.83 7.79 -2.38
C HIS A 458 -7.99 6.35 -1.94
N PHE A 459 -8.64 6.14 -0.79
CA PHE A 459 -8.86 4.80 -0.24
C PHE A 459 -10.17 4.22 -0.75
N TYR A 460 -10.10 2.98 -1.21
CA TYR A 460 -11.25 2.19 -1.63
C TYR A 460 -11.38 1.01 -0.69
N VAL A 461 -12.58 0.85 -0.13
CA VAL A 461 -12.91 -0.19 0.83
C VAL A 461 -14.07 -1.00 0.27
N VAL A 462 -13.87 -2.30 0.10
CA VAL A 462 -14.98 -3.23 -0.11
C VAL A 462 -15.74 -3.37 1.20
N ASP A 463 -16.95 -2.84 1.22
CA ASP A 463 -17.88 -2.87 2.34
C ASP A 463 -18.81 -4.09 2.15
N TYR A 464 -18.22 -5.29 2.31
CA TYR A 464 -18.77 -6.60 1.94
C TYR A 464 -20.23 -6.78 2.38
N GLY A 465 -20.54 -6.52 3.65
CA GLY A 465 -21.86 -6.75 4.21
C GLY A 465 -22.91 -5.69 3.80
N ASN A 466 -22.49 -4.63 3.10
CA ASN A 466 -23.36 -3.61 2.52
C ASN A 466 -23.39 -3.67 0.98
N ASP A 467 -22.79 -4.69 0.37
CA ASP A 467 -22.80 -4.92 -1.08
C ASP A 467 -22.34 -3.71 -1.90
N ARG A 468 -21.27 -3.04 -1.43
CA ARG A 468 -20.77 -1.81 -2.05
C ARG A 468 -19.26 -1.64 -1.92
N VAL A 469 -18.72 -0.74 -2.72
CA VAL A 469 -17.37 -0.19 -2.55
C VAL A 469 -17.48 1.27 -2.16
N GLN A 470 -16.79 1.67 -1.09
CA GLN A 470 -16.71 3.05 -0.65
C GLN A 470 -15.35 3.67 -0.99
N ARG A 471 -15.37 4.89 -1.50
CA ARG A 471 -14.18 5.73 -1.69
C ARG A 471 -14.11 6.80 -0.61
N TYR A 472 -12.96 6.91 0.04
CA TYR A 472 -12.63 7.98 0.97
C TYR A 472 -11.61 8.89 0.30
N SER A 473 -11.95 10.18 0.16
CA SER A 473 -11.12 11.17 -0.52
C SER A 473 -10.21 11.92 0.44
N ILE A 474 -9.09 12.49 -0.04
CA ILE A 474 -8.31 13.43 0.77
C ILE A 474 -9.14 14.71 0.83
N GLU A 475 -9.56 15.08 2.03
CA GLU A 475 -10.05 16.42 2.33
C GLU A 475 -8.84 17.28 2.68
N ALA A 476 -8.49 18.18 1.77
CA ALA A 476 -7.89 19.43 2.20
C ALA A 476 -9.06 20.29 2.67
N ASN A 477 -9.06 20.69 3.95
CA ASN A 477 -10.01 21.72 4.39
C ASN A 477 -9.69 23.02 3.64
N MET A 478 -10.34 23.23 2.49
CA MET A 478 -10.32 24.44 1.68
C MET A 478 -11.70 24.60 1.06
N GLU A 479 -12.48 25.58 1.53
CA GLU A 479 -13.64 26.04 0.78
C GLU A 479 -13.15 26.63 -0.54
N ASN A 480 -13.43 25.91 -1.64
CA ASN A 480 -13.22 26.27 -3.05
C ASN A 480 -11.78 26.48 -3.53
N VAL A 481 -11.17 25.44 -4.12
CA VAL A 481 -10.79 25.36 -5.56
C VAL A 481 -9.90 24.12 -5.82
N THR A 482 -10.12 23.60 -7.03
CA THR A 482 -9.56 22.47 -7.78
C THR A 482 -8.04 22.24 -7.66
N LEU A 483 -7.65 20.98 -7.45
CA LEU A 483 -6.26 20.50 -7.42
C LEU A 483 -5.79 20.04 -8.82
N PRO A 484 -4.61 20.44 -9.31
CA PRO A 484 -3.90 19.72 -10.36
C PRO A 484 -2.94 18.67 -9.76
N PHE A 485 -2.92 17.51 -10.42
CA PHE A 485 -2.42 16.22 -9.99
C PHE A 485 -0.90 16.01 -10.16
N LEU A 486 -0.34 15.04 -9.42
CA LEU A 486 0.89 14.33 -9.78
C LEU A 486 0.68 12.82 -9.65
N SER A 487 0.68 12.14 -10.79
CA SER A 487 0.73 10.68 -10.96
C SER A 487 2.12 10.17 -10.57
N ILE A 488 2.23 9.01 -9.93
CA ILE A 488 3.48 8.27 -9.79
C ILE A 488 3.26 6.85 -10.31
N LYS A 489 4.19 6.43 -11.17
CA LYS A 489 4.29 5.13 -11.85
C LYS A 489 4.64 4.00 -10.89
#